data_AF-A0A1H6HBR8-F1
#
_entry.id   AF-A0A1H6HBR8-F1
#
_cell.length_a   1.000
_cell.length_b   1.000
_cell.length_c   1.000
_cell.angle_alpha   90.00
_cell.angle_beta   90.00
_cell.angle_gamma   90.00
#
_symmetry.space_group_name_H-M   'P 1'
#
loop_
_entity.id
_entity.type
_entity.pdbx_description
1 polymer ?
#
loop_
_entity_poly.entity_id
_entity_poly.type
_entity_poly.pdbx_seq_one_letter_code
_entity_poly.pdbx_strand_id
1 'polypeptide(L)'
;MTENGGRELQSVEPVATTVPAERALSLTQTDSLDLSGLSDEQVSLIKRQHADGMVSIQVKAAEMKLDVSALDAALTSFTDQTAKASQAGAHATIQHSQTSAIGKTEVVIGNTERAAAGRFAGFSEAVQKYILWIVGAVAVLVILGSTVMGR
;
A
#
# COMPACT_ATOMS: atom_id res chain seq x y z
N MET A 1 71.15 -21.48 -11.24
CA MET A 1 70.88 -20.06 -11.52
C MET A 1 69.40 -19.96 -11.83
N THR A 2 68.63 -19.48 -10.87
CA THR A 2 67.16 -19.49 -10.83
C THR A 2 66.62 -18.10 -11.19
N GLU A 3 65.88 -18.01 -12.30
CA GLU A 3 64.96 -16.92 -12.58
C GLU A 3 63.58 -17.29 -12.03
N ASN A 4 63.01 -16.43 -11.18
CA ASN A 4 61.57 -16.44 -10.96
C ASN A 4 61.12 -15.01 -10.60
N GLY A 5 60.71 -14.28 -11.64
CA GLY A 5 60.12 -12.95 -11.51
C GLY A 5 58.69 -13.05 -10.98
N GLY A 6 58.54 -12.99 -9.67
CA GLY A 6 57.26 -12.78 -9.00
C GLY A 6 56.91 -11.29 -9.02
N ARG A 7 55.86 -10.93 -9.76
CA ARG A 7 55.28 -9.57 -9.76
C ARG A 7 54.55 -9.38 -8.43
N GLU A 8 55.07 -8.49 -7.59
CA GLU A 8 54.38 -8.07 -6.37
C GLU A 8 53.06 -7.39 -6.74
N LEU A 9 51.95 -8.00 -6.32
CA LEU A 9 50.63 -7.39 -6.41
C LEU A 9 50.60 -6.26 -5.38
N GLN A 10 50.85 -5.05 -5.85
CA GLN A 10 50.67 -3.83 -5.08
C GLN A 10 49.19 -3.76 -4.68
N SER A 11 48.92 -4.12 -3.42
CA SER A 11 47.60 -4.01 -2.81
C SER A 11 47.28 -2.53 -2.76
N VAL A 12 46.36 -2.09 -3.62
CA VAL A 12 45.80 -0.75 -3.55
C VAL A 12 44.96 -0.73 -2.28
N GLU A 13 45.50 -0.14 -1.22
CA GLU A 13 44.73 0.20 -0.03
C GLU A 13 43.50 0.99 -0.48
N PRO A 14 42.29 0.64 -0.03
CA PRO A 14 41.14 1.47 -0.30
C PRO A 14 41.41 2.81 0.38
N VAL A 15 41.52 3.87 -0.42
CA VAL A 15 41.50 5.24 0.08
C VAL A 15 40.17 5.39 0.82
N ALA A 16 40.21 5.23 2.13
CA ALA A 16 39.14 5.63 3.00
C ALA A 16 39.09 7.15 2.91
N THR A 17 38.28 7.66 1.99
CA THR A 17 37.88 9.07 1.97
C THR A 17 37.12 9.30 3.26
N THR A 18 37.84 9.74 4.29
CA THR A 18 37.31 10.04 5.61
C THR A 18 36.46 11.30 5.50
N VAL A 19 35.21 11.13 5.05
CA VAL A 19 34.19 12.16 5.20
C VAL A 19 34.06 12.43 6.70
N PRO A 20 34.23 13.68 7.17
CA PRO A 20 34.07 14.02 8.57
C PRO A 20 32.67 13.62 9.05
N ALA A 21 32.57 12.95 10.20
CA ALA A 21 31.32 12.40 10.73
C ALA A 21 30.19 13.44 10.86
N GLU A 22 30.51 14.74 10.97
CA GLU A 22 29.52 15.83 11.03
C GLU A 22 28.79 16.08 9.70
N ARG A 23 29.39 15.65 8.58
CA ARG A 23 28.90 15.83 7.20
C ARG A 23 28.51 14.52 6.51
N ALA A 24 28.47 13.42 7.24
CA ALA A 24 27.86 12.18 6.77
C ALA A 24 26.45 12.05 7.36
N LEU A 25 25.44 11.87 6.52
CA LEU A 25 24.09 11.51 6.96
C LEU A 25 23.80 10.06 6.57
N SER A 26 23.68 9.19 7.56
CA SER A 26 23.27 7.81 7.34
C SER A 26 21.78 7.74 6.99
N LEU A 27 21.47 7.28 5.78
CA LEU A 27 20.10 7.08 5.29
C LEU A 27 19.56 5.69 5.68
N THR A 28 20.46 4.69 5.73
CA THR A 28 20.16 3.32 6.19
C THR A 28 21.38 2.72 6.91
N GLN A 29 21.31 1.44 7.30
CA GLN A 29 22.39 0.74 8.00
C GLN A 29 23.68 0.57 7.15
N THR A 30 23.59 0.74 5.83
CA THR A 30 24.71 0.56 4.89
C THR A 30 24.91 1.75 3.95
N ASP A 31 24.01 2.74 3.98
CA ASP A 31 24.00 3.83 2.99
C ASP A 31 24.19 5.19 3.68
N SER A 32 25.23 5.91 3.26
CA SER A 32 25.62 7.21 3.83
C SER A 32 25.67 8.26 2.73
N LEU A 33 24.93 9.35 2.93
CA LEU A 33 24.96 10.51 2.07
C LEU A 33 26.11 11.43 2.53
N ASP A 34 27.07 11.65 1.64
CA ASP A 34 28.09 12.67 1.82
C ASP A 34 27.49 14.05 1.56
N LEU A 35 27.57 14.92 2.56
CA LEU A 35 27.10 16.31 2.51
C LEU A 35 28.24 17.29 2.23
N SER A 36 29.44 16.79 1.89
CA SER A 36 30.57 17.63 1.51
C SER A 36 30.25 18.40 0.21
N GLY A 37 30.24 19.73 0.30
CA GLY A 37 29.88 20.63 -0.81
C GLY A 37 28.55 21.39 -0.65
N LEU A 38 27.79 21.14 0.42
CA LEU A 38 26.57 21.87 0.75
C LEU A 38 26.84 22.99 1.77
N SER A 39 26.00 24.04 1.74
CA SER A 39 26.04 25.10 2.78
C SER A 39 25.48 24.60 4.11
N ASP A 40 25.89 25.21 5.23
CA ASP A 40 25.43 24.79 6.56
C ASP A 40 23.90 24.87 6.72
N GLU A 41 23.26 25.81 6.02
CA GLU A 41 21.80 25.92 5.93
C GLU A 41 21.18 24.70 5.24
N GLN A 42 21.72 24.27 4.10
CA GLN A 42 21.26 23.09 3.35
C GLN A 42 21.46 21.80 4.15
N VAL A 43 22.59 21.68 4.84
CA VAL A 43 22.87 20.54 5.73
C VAL A 43 21.82 20.47 6.85
N SER A 44 21.49 21.61 7.46
CA SER A 44 20.48 21.66 8.52
C SER A 44 19.08 21.28 8.02
N LEU A 45 18.72 21.73 6.80
CA LEU A 45 17.45 21.41 6.16
C LEU A 45 17.33 19.92 5.84
N ILE A 46 18.36 19.31 5.24
CA ILE A 46 18.37 17.89 4.90
C ILE A 46 18.29 17.03 6.17
N LYS A 47 19.04 17.39 7.23
CA LYS A 47 18.97 16.70 8.52
C LYS A 47 17.56 16.77 9.12
N ARG A 48 16.93 17.94 9.07
CA ARG A 48 15.55 18.13 9.55
C ARG A 48 14.54 17.32 8.73
N GLN A 49 14.61 17.40 7.41
CA GLN A 49 13.71 16.67 6.52
C GLN A 49 13.87 15.16 6.63
N HIS A 50 15.10 14.67 6.84
CA HIS A 50 15.35 13.27 7.12
C HIS A 50 14.74 12.83 8.46
N ALA A 51 14.90 13.64 9.51
CA ALA A 51 14.28 13.37 10.81
C ALA A 51 12.74 13.35 10.70
N ASP A 52 12.15 14.34 10.03
CA ASP A 52 10.71 14.43 9.80
C ASP A 52 10.20 13.23 8.98
N GLY A 53 10.95 12.84 7.93
CA GLY A 53 10.68 11.65 7.12
C GLY A 53 10.68 10.38 7.96
N MET A 54 11.70 10.17 8.79
CA MET A 54 11.81 9.02 9.68
C MET A 54 10.69 8.96 10.72
N VAL A 55 10.25 10.11 11.25
CA VAL A 55 9.10 10.19 12.14
C VAL A 55 7.81 9.83 11.40
N SER A 56 7.61 10.35 10.19
CA SER A 56 6.42 10.05 9.38
C SER A 56 6.30 8.57 9.03
N ILE A 57 7.42 7.90 8.72
CA ILE A 57 7.47 6.47 8.44
C ILE A 57 7.08 5.66 9.68
N GLN A 58 7.58 6.04 10.86
CA GLN A 58 7.24 5.37 12.11
C GLN A 58 5.77 5.54 12.47
N VAL A 59 5.22 6.76 12.31
CA VAL A 59 3.79 7.01 12.52
C VAL A 59 2.95 6.17 11.58
N LYS A 60 3.29 6.14 10.29
CA LYS A 60 2.57 5.32 9.30
C LYS A 60 2.65 3.83 9.63
N ALA A 61 3.81 3.34 10.06
CA ALA A 61 3.99 1.96 10.50
C ALA A 61 3.14 1.62 11.74
N ALA A 62 3.05 2.54 12.70
CA ALA A 62 2.20 2.38 13.88
C ALA A 62 0.71 2.37 13.50
N GLU A 63 0.26 3.29 12.65
CA GLU A 63 -1.11 3.30 12.10
C GLU A 63 -1.45 1.98 11.42
N MET A 64 -0.60 1.50 10.51
CA MET A 64 -0.83 0.22 9.81
C MET A 64 -0.90 -0.96 10.78
N LYS A 65 -0.06 -0.98 11.82
CA LYS A 65 -0.09 -2.04 12.83
C LYS A 65 -1.40 -2.03 13.63
N LEU A 66 -1.91 -0.85 13.97
CA LEU A 66 -3.21 -0.70 14.62
C LEU A 66 -4.34 -1.17 13.69
N ASP A 67 -4.31 -0.78 12.42
CA ASP A 67 -5.31 -1.20 11.43
C ASP A 67 -5.34 -2.72 11.25
N VAL A 68 -4.17 -3.36 11.16
CA VAL A 68 -4.06 -4.83 11.08
C VAL A 68 -4.63 -5.49 12.33
N SER A 69 -4.32 -4.96 13.52
CA SER A 69 -4.85 -5.50 14.78
C SER A 69 -6.37 -5.34 14.88
N ALA A 70 -6.92 -4.22 14.40
CA ALA A 70 -8.34 -3.97 14.38
C ALA A 70 -9.06 -4.89 13.38
N LEU A 71 -8.47 -5.09 12.20
CA LEU A 71 -8.98 -6.02 11.20
C LEU A 71 -8.99 -7.46 11.73
N ASP A 72 -7.91 -7.92 12.37
CA ASP A 72 -7.82 -9.26 12.96
C ASP A 72 -8.90 -9.51 14.03
N ALA A 73 -9.11 -8.53 14.92
CA ALA A 73 -10.18 -8.58 15.91
C ALA A 73 -11.57 -8.64 15.26
N ALA A 74 -11.81 -7.88 14.18
CA ALA A 74 -13.06 -7.93 13.43
C ALA A 74 -13.27 -9.31 12.78
N LEU A 75 -12.23 -9.89 12.18
CA LEU A 75 -12.28 -11.22 11.56
C LEU A 75 -12.55 -12.33 12.57
N THR A 76 -11.95 -12.25 13.75
CA THR A 76 -12.23 -13.19 14.86
C THR A 76 -13.69 -13.08 15.28
N SER A 77 -14.21 -11.86 15.45
CA SER A 77 -15.62 -11.65 15.79
C SER A 77 -16.58 -12.22 14.74
N PHE A 78 -16.29 -12.01 13.45
CA PHE A 78 -17.10 -12.55 12.36
C PHE A 78 -17.06 -14.08 12.32
N THR A 79 -15.90 -14.67 12.60
CA THR A 79 -15.75 -16.12 12.70
C THR A 79 -16.55 -16.68 13.87
N ASP A 80 -16.48 -16.06 15.04
CA ASP A 80 -17.24 -16.48 16.22
C ASP A 80 -18.76 -16.39 16.00
N GLN A 81 -19.22 -15.31 15.38
CA GLN A 81 -20.64 -15.13 15.04
C GLN A 81 -21.10 -16.19 14.03
N THR A 82 -20.28 -16.48 13.03
CA THR A 82 -20.56 -17.52 12.04
C THR A 82 -20.57 -18.91 12.67
N ALA A 83 -19.64 -19.19 13.58
CA ALA A 83 -19.59 -20.46 14.32
C ALA A 83 -20.84 -20.64 15.19
N LYS A 84 -21.26 -19.60 15.93
CA LYS A 84 -22.50 -19.61 16.72
C LYS A 84 -23.74 -19.82 15.85
N ALA A 85 -23.83 -19.14 14.71
CA ALA A 85 -24.91 -19.33 13.76
C ALA A 85 -24.95 -20.77 13.25
N SER A 86 -23.79 -21.33 12.88
CA SER A 86 -23.68 -22.72 12.42
C SER A 86 -24.06 -23.74 13.51
N GLN A 87 -23.67 -23.51 14.76
CA GLN A 87 -24.05 -24.35 15.90
C GLN A 87 -25.56 -24.30 16.17
N ALA A 88 -26.19 -23.16 15.95
CA ALA A 88 -27.64 -22.99 16.03
C ALA A 88 -28.39 -23.58 14.82
N GLY A 89 -27.69 -24.21 13.87
CA GLY A 89 -28.28 -24.73 12.63
C GLY A 89 -28.69 -23.64 11.63
N ALA A 90 -28.24 -22.40 11.85
CA ALA A 90 -28.53 -21.26 11.01
C ALA A 90 -27.40 -21.01 9.99
N HIS A 91 -27.78 -20.39 8.88
CA HIS A 91 -26.89 -20.01 7.80
C HIS A 91 -26.54 -18.52 7.91
N ALA A 92 -25.24 -18.20 7.96
CA ALA A 92 -24.74 -16.84 8.09
C ALA A 92 -23.71 -16.52 7.01
N THR A 93 -23.74 -15.29 6.50
CA THR A 93 -22.75 -14.75 5.56
C THR A 93 -22.47 -13.31 5.92
N ILE A 94 -21.22 -13.04 6.24
CA ILE A 94 -20.69 -11.73 6.61
C ILE A 94 -19.76 -11.30 5.49
N GLN A 95 -19.98 -10.09 4.98
CA GLN A 95 -19.15 -9.49 3.92
C GLN A 95 -18.56 -8.20 4.47
N HIS A 96 -17.25 -8.04 4.33
CA HIS A 96 -16.52 -6.85 4.75
C HIS A 96 -15.53 -6.42 3.67
N SER A 97 -15.52 -5.13 3.36
CA SER A 97 -14.59 -4.52 2.41
C SER A 97 -13.97 -3.30 3.07
N GLN A 98 -12.64 -3.25 3.14
CA GLN A 98 -11.89 -2.14 3.69
C GLN A 98 -10.88 -1.65 2.66
N THR A 99 -10.85 -0.34 2.41
CA THR A 99 -9.84 0.29 1.58
C THR A 99 -8.81 0.97 2.48
N SER A 100 -7.55 0.60 2.33
CA SER A 100 -6.40 1.16 3.06
C SER A 100 -5.39 1.79 2.08
N ALA A 101 -4.38 2.48 2.62
CA ALA A 101 -3.33 3.11 1.81
C ALA A 101 -2.51 2.12 0.97
N ILE A 102 -2.51 0.83 1.35
CA ILE A 102 -1.80 -0.24 0.63
C ILE A 102 -2.69 -1.01 -0.35
N GLY A 103 -4.01 -0.84 -0.30
CA GLY A 103 -4.95 -1.51 -1.19
C GLY A 103 -6.32 -1.79 -0.59
N LYS A 104 -7.17 -2.48 -1.37
CA LYS A 104 -8.51 -2.92 -0.97
C LYS A 104 -8.46 -4.36 -0.47
N THR A 105 -8.96 -4.60 0.74
CA THR A 105 -9.11 -5.92 1.34
C THR A 105 -10.59 -6.27 1.41
N GLU A 106 -10.93 -7.42 0.82
CA GLU A 106 -12.28 -7.94 0.75
C GLU A 106 -12.32 -9.30 1.46
N VAL A 107 -13.27 -9.46 2.38
CA VAL A 107 -13.42 -10.68 3.17
C VAL A 107 -14.88 -11.12 3.18
N VAL A 108 -15.11 -12.39 2.88
CA VAL A 108 -16.41 -13.04 2.98
C VAL A 108 -16.27 -14.23 3.94
N ILE A 109 -17.04 -14.24 5.03
CA ILE A 109 -17.04 -15.30 6.05
C ILE A 109 -18.46 -15.84 6.17
N GLY A 110 -18.62 -17.16 6.17
CA GLY A 110 -19.94 -17.75 6.31
C GLY A 110 -19.95 -19.25 6.11
N ASN A 111 -21.02 -19.89 6.57
CA ASN A 111 -21.29 -21.32 6.38
C ASN A 111 -22.29 -21.57 5.23
N THR A 112 -22.45 -20.62 4.32
CA THR A 112 -23.32 -20.74 3.15
C THR A 112 -22.51 -21.02 1.89
N GLU A 113 -23.16 -21.55 0.85
CA GLU A 113 -22.55 -21.72 -0.47
C GLU A 113 -22.06 -20.38 -1.06
N ARG A 114 -22.74 -19.27 -0.75
CA ARG A 114 -22.33 -17.92 -1.16
C ARG A 114 -21.01 -17.51 -0.51
N ALA A 115 -20.80 -17.87 0.75
CA ALA A 115 -19.52 -17.65 1.42
C ALA A 115 -18.42 -18.57 0.87
N ALA A 116 -18.75 -19.84 0.58
CA ALA A 116 -17.82 -20.78 -0.06
C ALA A 116 -17.39 -20.35 -1.46
N ALA A 117 -18.27 -19.67 -2.21
CA ALA A 117 -17.95 -19.10 -3.51
C ALA A 117 -16.95 -17.93 -3.42
N GLY A 118 -16.73 -17.34 -2.23
CA GLY A 118 -15.68 -16.35 -1.96
C GLY A 118 -15.78 -15.03 -2.75
N ARG A 119 -16.89 -14.79 -3.46
CA ARG A 119 -17.00 -13.69 -4.44
C ARG A 119 -17.99 -12.63 -4.00
N PHE A 120 -17.54 -11.39 -4.01
CA PHE A 120 -18.40 -10.22 -4.10
C PHE A 120 -19.13 -10.23 -5.45
N ALA A 121 -20.40 -10.64 -5.45
CA ALA A 121 -21.30 -10.36 -6.57
C ALA A 121 -21.78 -8.91 -6.47
N GLY A 122 -20.84 -7.96 -6.52
CA GLY A 122 -21.14 -6.54 -6.64
C GLY A 122 -20.90 -6.14 -8.07
N PHE A 123 -21.95 -5.69 -8.78
CA PHE A 123 -21.75 -4.86 -9.96
C PHE A 123 -20.77 -3.75 -9.57
N SER A 124 -19.63 -3.65 -10.26
CA SER A 124 -18.60 -2.70 -9.86
C SER A 124 -19.17 -1.28 -9.85
N GLU A 125 -18.75 -0.44 -8.90
CA GLU A 125 -19.17 0.97 -8.83
C GLU A 125 -18.95 1.69 -10.17
N ALA A 126 -17.94 1.26 -10.94
CA ALA A 126 -17.73 1.70 -12.31
C ALA A 126 -18.96 1.42 -13.19
N VAL A 127 -19.48 0.19 -13.21
CA VAL A 127 -20.68 -0.15 -13.98
C VAL A 127 -21.89 0.64 -13.50
N GLN A 128 -22.04 0.85 -12.18
CA GLN A 128 -23.15 1.64 -11.64
C GLN A 128 -23.05 3.13 -12.02
N LYS A 129 -21.85 3.69 -12.13
CA LYS A 129 -21.64 5.06 -12.63
C LYS A 129 -21.96 5.18 -14.12
N TYR A 130 -21.53 4.21 -14.93
CA TYR A 130 -21.78 4.23 -16.37
C TYR A 130 -23.24 3.95 -16.71
N ILE A 131 -23.94 3.12 -15.94
CA ILE A 131 -25.35 2.80 -16.24
C ILE A 131 -26.26 4.01 -16.11
N LEU A 132 -26.02 4.90 -15.14
CA LEU A 132 -26.77 6.16 -15.01
C LEU A 132 -26.54 7.09 -16.20
N TRP A 133 -25.30 7.17 -16.70
CA TRP A 133 -24.98 7.94 -17.91
C TRP A 133 -25.62 7.34 -19.17
N ILE A 134 -25.60 6.01 -19.31
CA ILE A 134 -26.21 5.30 -20.44
C ILE A 134 -27.73 5.51 -20.44
N VAL A 135 -28.40 5.35 -19.29
CA VAL A 135 -29.84 5.58 -19.17
C VAL A 135 -30.19 7.05 -19.46
N GLY A 136 -29.41 8.01 -18.98
CA GLY A 136 -29.59 9.43 -19.30
C GLY A 136 -29.46 9.72 -20.79
N ALA A 137 -28.43 9.17 -21.44
CA ALA A 137 -28.22 9.34 -22.88
C ALA A 137 -29.37 8.74 -23.72
N VAL A 138 -29.86 7.55 -23.34
CA VAL A 138 -31.00 6.92 -24.01
C VAL A 138 -32.28 7.74 -23.84
N ALA A 139 -32.55 8.26 -22.64
CA ALA A 139 -33.73 9.10 -22.39
C ALA A 139 -33.72 10.37 -23.26
N VAL A 140 -32.56 11.03 -23.39
CA VAL A 140 -32.40 12.21 -24.25
C VAL A 140 -32.63 11.86 -25.73
N LEU A 141 -32.08 10.73 -26.20
CA LEU A 141 -32.28 10.28 -27.58
C LEU A 141 -33.75 9.94 -27.89
N VAL A 142 -34.47 9.34 -26.94
CA VAL A 142 -35.91 9.04 -27.12
C VAL A 142 -36.73 10.32 -27.20
N ILE A 143 -36.45 11.31 -26.33
CA ILE A 143 -37.15 12.60 -26.37
C ILE A 143 -36.88 13.30 -27.69
N LEU A 144 -35.61 13.43 -28.10
CA LEU A 144 -35.23 14.07 -29.36
C LEU A 144 -35.83 13.34 -30.57
N GLY A 145 -35.76 12.01 -30.60
CA GLY A 145 -36.36 11.19 -31.66
C GLY A 145 -37.87 11.36 -31.74
N SER A 146 -38.57 11.40 -30.60
CA SER A 146 -40.02 11.63 -30.56
C SER A 146 -40.43 13.02 -31.05
N THR A 147 -39.63 14.06 -30.75
CA THR A 147 -39.91 15.43 -31.19
C THR A 147 -39.63 15.68 -32.67
N VAL A 148 -38.72 14.92 -33.28
CA VAL A 148 -38.40 15.02 -34.71
C VAL A 148 -39.38 14.20 -35.56
N MET A 149 -39.83 13.04 -35.07
CA MET A 149 -40.80 12.20 -35.76
C MET A 149 -42.25 12.68 -35.59
N GLY A 150 -42.51 13.53 -34.59
CA GLY A 150 -43.83 14.10 -34.30
C GLY A 150 -44.11 15.47 -34.93
N ARG A 151 -43.23 15.99 -35.80
CA ARG A 151 -43.43 17.21 -36.60
C ARG A 151 -43.66 16.86 -38.06
#